data_AF-A0A1M5IAG1-F1
#
_entry.id   AF-A0A1M5IAG1-F1
#
_cell.length_a   1.000
_cell.length_b   1.000
_cell.length_c   1.000
_cell.angle_alpha   90.00
_cell.angle_beta   90.00
_cell.angle_gamma   90.00
#
_symmetry.space_group_name_H-M   'P 1'
#
loop_
_entity.id
_entity.type
_entity.pdbx_description
1 polymer ?
#
loop_
_entity_poly.entity_id
_entity_poly.type
_entity_poly.pdbx_seq_one_letter_code
_entity_poly.pdbx_strand_id
1 'polypeptide(L)'
;MKNVIRWISIISYSLIIFAGWMSGIPFIIWLVFSAFDFGSIDQLFAVFGLVGIFLNLIKGKTRIDITIVSFVLMLSPIISRLVQVPLEMFNYLAFQIPFAIFIITYLTYIIINARENIASCKN
;
A
#
# COMPACT_ATOMS: atom_id res chain seq x y z
N MET A 1 7.02 -11.17 -15.41
CA MET A 1 7.68 -10.65 -14.19
C MET A 1 6.94 -9.48 -13.55
N LYS A 2 6.62 -8.41 -14.31
CA LYS A 2 5.86 -7.24 -13.82
C LYS A 2 4.63 -7.57 -12.95
N ASN A 3 3.73 -8.42 -13.44
CA ASN A 3 2.52 -8.80 -12.70
C ASN A 3 2.82 -9.56 -11.40
N VAL A 4 3.90 -10.35 -11.37
CA VAL A 4 4.33 -11.08 -10.17
C VAL A 4 4.80 -10.10 -9.10
N ILE A 5 5.66 -9.14 -9.47
CA ILE A 5 6.16 -8.11 -8.54
C ILE A 5 5.00 -7.26 -8.01
N ARG A 6 4.04 -6.89 -8.88
CA ARG A 6 2.81 -6.21 -8.45
C ARG A 6 2.06 -7.02 -7.39
N TRP A 7 1.79 -8.29 -7.65
CA TRP A 7 1.05 -9.13 -6.70
C TRP A 7 1.79 -9.34 -5.39
N ILE A 8 3.11 -9.54 -5.43
CA ILE A 8 3.94 -9.62 -4.21
C ILE A 8 3.75 -8.35 -3.39
N SER A 9 3.83 -7.16 -4.01
CA SER A 9 3.67 -5.90 -3.29
C SER A 9 2.31 -5.77 -2.60
N ILE A 10 1.20 -6.12 -3.28
CA ILE A 10 -0.16 -6.03 -2.74
C ILE A 10 -0.39 -7.07 -1.62
N ILE A 11 0.12 -8.29 -1.81
CA ILE A 11 0.02 -9.34 -0.79
C ILE A 11 0.81 -8.92 0.45
N SER A 12 2.05 -8.46 0.29
CA SER A 12 2.86 -7.97 1.41
C SER A 12 2.20 -6.80 2.13
N TYR A 13 1.59 -5.87 1.41
CA TYR A 13 0.80 -4.78 1.99
C TYR A 13 -0.36 -5.30 2.85
N SER A 14 -1.09 -6.30 2.36
CA SER A 14 -2.23 -6.90 3.05
C SER A 14 -1.81 -7.71 4.30
N LEU A 15 -0.57 -8.21 4.31
CA LEU A 15 0.04 -8.96 5.41
C LEU A 15 0.66 -8.06 6.49
N ILE A 16 0.66 -6.72 6.32
CA ILE A 16 1.09 -5.82 7.38
C ILE A 16 0.16 -6.02 8.58
N ILE A 17 0.74 -6.16 9.77
CA ILE A 17 -0.02 -6.30 11.02
C ILE A 17 0.23 -5.07 11.90
N PHE A 18 -0.83 -4.51 12.48
CA PHE A 18 -0.75 -3.49 13.54
C PHE A 18 -0.95 -4.13 14.92
N ALA A 19 0.06 -4.07 15.78
CA ALA A 19 -0.01 -4.51 17.16
C ALA A 19 -0.32 -3.30 18.05
N GLY A 20 -1.61 -2.99 18.20
CA GLY A 20 -2.06 -1.87 19.04
C GLY A 20 -2.81 -2.31 20.30
N TRP A 21 -3.48 -3.47 20.28
CA TRP A 21 -4.43 -3.88 21.32
C TRP A 21 -4.46 -5.40 21.48
N MET A 22 -3.76 -5.95 22.51
CA MET A 22 -3.72 -7.36 22.96
C MET A 22 -3.51 -8.47 21.90
N SER A 23 -3.57 -8.15 20.61
CA SER A 23 -3.56 -8.99 19.43
C SER A 23 -3.18 -8.11 18.23
N GLY A 24 -2.40 -8.66 17.30
CA GLY A 24 -2.08 -7.98 16.05
C GLY A 24 -3.30 -7.99 15.13
N ILE A 25 -3.75 -6.82 14.69
CA ILE A 25 -4.84 -6.68 13.73
C ILE A 25 -4.22 -6.59 12.33
N PRO A 26 -4.61 -7.45 11.37
CA PRO A 26 -4.23 -7.29 9.98
C PRO A 26 -4.62 -5.92 9.43
N PHE A 27 -3.68 -5.25 8.78
CA PHE A 27 -3.86 -3.87 8.33
C PHE A 27 -5.04 -3.71 7.36
N ILE A 28 -5.27 -4.71 6.51
CA ILE A 28 -6.41 -4.70 5.59
C ILE A 28 -7.75 -4.70 6.33
N ILE A 29 -7.84 -5.41 7.46
CA ILE A 29 -9.04 -5.42 8.30
C ILE A 29 -9.24 -4.05 8.92
N TRP A 30 -8.16 -3.45 9.44
CA TRP A 30 -8.18 -2.09 9.96
C TRP A 30 -8.65 -1.07 8.92
N LEU A 31 -8.15 -1.13 7.68
CA LEU A 31 -8.58 -0.25 6.58
C LEU A 31 -10.09 -0.36 6.31
N VAL A 32 -10.62 -1.57 6.25
CA VAL A 32 -12.06 -1.78 6.00
C VAL A 32 -12.89 -1.17 7.12
N PHE A 33 -12.57 -1.44 8.38
CA PHE A 33 -13.33 -0.88 9.51
C PHE A 33 -13.23 0.65 9.58
N SER A 34 -12.02 1.20 9.45
CA SER A 34 -11.81 2.66 9.51
C SER A 34 -12.51 3.38 8.36
N ALA A 35 -12.69 2.76 7.19
CA ALA A 35 -13.41 3.39 6.07
C ALA A 35 -14.91 3.65 6.37
N PHE A 36 -15.49 2.93 7.33
CA PHE A 36 -16.87 3.13 7.79
C PHE A 36 -16.97 3.94 9.09
N ASP A 37 -15.86 4.41 9.64
CA ASP A 37 -15.81 5.26 10.84
C ASP A 37 -16.04 6.74 10.47
N PHE A 38 -17.30 7.09 10.19
CA PHE A 38 -17.65 8.41 9.64
C PHE A 38 -17.28 9.57 10.56
N GLY A 39 -16.58 10.56 10.01
CA GLY A 39 -16.17 11.77 10.73
C GLY A 39 -14.79 11.67 11.39
N SER A 40 -14.12 10.53 11.28
CA SER A 40 -12.73 10.33 11.70
C SER A 40 -11.73 10.70 10.60
N ILE A 41 -10.57 11.24 10.97
CA ILE A 41 -9.47 11.45 10.02
C ILE A 41 -8.93 10.12 9.48
N ASP A 42 -9.04 9.04 10.26
CA ASP A 42 -8.62 7.71 9.86
C ASP A 42 -9.47 7.18 8.70
N GLN A 43 -10.73 7.64 8.58
CA GLN A 43 -11.61 7.30 7.48
C GLN A 43 -11.03 7.74 6.13
N LEU A 44 -10.56 8.99 6.04
CA LEU A 44 -10.00 9.54 4.80
C LEU A 44 -8.80 8.71 4.32
N PHE A 45 -7.88 8.42 5.23
CA PHE A 45 -6.68 7.64 4.92
C PHE A 45 -6.99 6.17 4.64
N ALA A 46 -7.99 5.60 5.30
CA ALA A 46 -8.46 4.25 5.02
C ALA A 46 -9.05 4.14 3.61
N VAL A 47 -9.87 5.12 3.21
CA VAL A 47 -10.40 5.22 1.84
C VAL A 47 -9.25 5.36 0.83
N PHE A 48 -8.24 6.18 1.10
CA PHE A 48 -7.07 6.27 0.24
C PHE A 48 -6.36 4.91 0.09
N GLY A 49 -6.13 4.19 1.19
CA GLY A 49 -5.53 2.85 1.15
C GLY A 49 -6.32 1.88 0.26
N LEU A 50 -7.64 1.82 0.44
CA LEU A 50 -8.54 0.96 -0.32
C LEU A 50 -8.60 1.33 -1.80
N VAL A 51 -8.69 2.63 -2.12
CA VAL A 51 -8.65 3.12 -3.51
C VAL A 51 -7.31 2.78 -4.16
N GLY A 52 -6.21 2.97 -3.44
CA GLY A 52 -4.87 2.58 -3.88
C GLY A 52 -4.78 1.10 -4.24
N ILE A 53 -5.29 0.21 -3.39
CA ILE A 53 -5.39 -1.23 -3.69
C ILE A 53 -6.24 -1.46 -4.95
N PHE A 54 -7.42 -0.86 -5.01
CA PHE A 54 -8.36 -1.07 -6.12
C PHE A 54 -7.77 -0.67 -7.47
N LEU A 55 -7.02 0.45 -7.53
CA LEU A 55 -6.32 0.89 -8.74
C LEU A 55 -5.34 -0.16 -9.28
N ASN A 56 -4.75 -1.00 -8.42
CA ASN A 56 -3.88 -2.10 -8.86
C ASN A 56 -4.63 -3.32 -9.42
N LEU A 57 -5.91 -3.47 -9.08
CA LEU A 57 -6.76 -4.60 -9.49
C LEU A 57 -7.44 -4.37 -10.84
N ILE A 58 -7.58 -3.11 -11.27
CA ILE A 58 -8.17 -2.76 -12.57
C ILE A 58 -7.36 -3.40 -13.70
N LYS A 59 -8.02 -4.20 -14.54
CA LYS A 59 -7.40 -4.86 -15.70
C LYS A 59 -7.12 -3.81 -16.80
N GLY A 60 -5.84 -3.57 -17.08
CA GLY A 60 -5.42 -2.69 -18.18
C GLY A 60 -3.90 -2.50 -18.23
N LYS A 61 -3.40 -1.81 -19.27
CA LYS A 61 -2.03 -1.27 -19.29
C LYS A 61 -1.96 -0.24 -18.15
N THR A 62 -1.48 -0.63 -16.98
CA THR A 62 -1.29 0.27 -15.85
C THR A 62 -0.29 1.34 -16.26
N ARG A 63 -0.81 2.53 -16.56
CA ARG A 63 0.01 3.69 -16.87
C ARG A 63 0.86 4.05 -15.62
N ILE A 64 2.03 4.62 -15.87
CA ILE A 64 3.00 4.98 -14.83
C ILE A 64 2.40 5.94 -13.79
N ASP A 65 1.60 6.91 -14.24
CA ASP A 65 0.87 7.86 -13.40
C ASP A 65 -0.10 7.15 -12.43
N ILE A 66 -0.95 6.25 -12.94
CA ILE A 66 -1.87 5.46 -12.10
C ILE A 66 -1.09 4.63 -11.07
N THR A 67 0.07 4.10 -11.47
CA THR A 67 0.91 3.27 -10.59
C THR A 67 1.48 4.09 -9.43
N ILE A 68 1.98 5.29 -9.72
CA ILE A 68 2.52 6.23 -8.71
C ILE A 68 1.41 6.72 -7.78
N VAL A 69 0.26 7.13 -8.34
CA VAL A 69 -0.90 7.56 -7.55
C VAL A 69 -1.34 6.45 -6.61
N SER A 70 -1.46 5.23 -7.12
CA SER A 70 -1.81 4.07 -6.32
C SER A 70 -0.81 3.81 -5.19
N PHE A 71 0.50 3.96 -5.45
CA PHE A 71 1.52 3.83 -4.41
C PHE A 71 1.33 4.85 -3.28
N VAL A 72 1.17 6.12 -3.64
CA VAL A 72 1.00 7.22 -2.68
C VAL A 72 -0.26 7.01 -1.85
N LEU A 73 -1.36 6.62 -2.50
CA LEU A 73 -2.62 6.30 -1.85
C LEU A 73 -2.49 5.13 -0.86
N MET A 74 -1.85 4.04 -1.25
CA MET A 74 -1.59 2.88 -0.38
C MET A 74 -0.68 3.24 0.80
N LEU A 75 0.32 4.09 0.59
CA LEU A 75 1.27 4.50 1.61
C LEU A 75 0.66 5.46 2.64
N SER A 76 -0.30 6.29 2.22
CA SER A 76 -0.90 7.34 3.06
C SER A 76 -1.48 6.86 4.40
N PRO A 77 -2.27 5.77 4.52
CA PRO A 77 -2.72 5.27 5.82
C PRO A 77 -1.58 4.77 6.70
N ILE A 78 -0.51 4.22 6.12
CA ILE A 78 0.66 3.78 6.92
C ILE A 78 1.37 5.01 7.51
N ILE A 79 1.63 6.03 6.69
CA ILE A 79 2.24 7.28 7.16
C ILE A 79 1.38 7.93 8.23
N SER A 80 0.06 8.02 8.03
CA SER A 80 -0.86 8.57 9.01
C SER A 80 -0.73 7.86 10.36
N ARG A 81 -0.68 6.52 10.36
CA ARG A 81 -0.49 5.73 11.60
C ARG A 81 0.87 5.95 12.24
N LEU A 82 1.94 6.05 11.47
CA LEU A 82 3.28 6.34 11.99
C LEU A 82 3.39 7.75 12.60
N VAL A 83 2.55 8.69 12.17
CA VAL A 83 2.48 10.05 12.75
C VAL A 83 1.63 10.09 14.02
N GLN A 84 0.54 9.33 14.05
CA GLN A 84 -0.41 9.34 15.17
C GLN A 84 -0.02 8.43 16.34
N VAL A 85 0.73 7.36 16.08
CA VAL A 85 1.07 6.33 17.08
C VAL A 85 2.57 6.32 17.32
N PRO A 86 3.04 6.14 18.58
CA PRO A 86 4.46 6.03 18.88
C PRO A 86 5.16 4.96 18.03
N LEU A 87 6.36 5.27 17.53
CA LEU A 87 7.11 4.41 16.62
C LEU A 87 7.48 3.06 17.25
N GLU A 88 7.59 3.01 18.58
CA GLU A 88 7.85 1.80 19.36
C GLU A 88 6.76 0.75 19.14
N MET A 89 5.52 1.18 18.90
CA MET A 89 4.38 0.32 18.58
C MET A 89 4.44 -0.28 17.17
N PHE A 90 5.52 -0.06 16.43
CA PHE A 90 5.79 -0.69 15.13
C PHE A 90 7.10 -1.47 15.13
N ASN A 91 7.80 -1.54 16.28
CA ASN A 91 9.08 -2.22 16.41
C ASN A 91 8.92 -3.74 16.57
N TYR A 92 8.34 -4.38 15.56
CA TYR A 92 8.23 -5.83 15.47
C TYR A 92 8.26 -6.31 14.02
N LEU A 93 8.76 -7.53 13.85
CA LEU A 93 9.02 -8.11 12.53
C LEU A 93 7.76 -8.26 11.67
N ALA A 94 6.60 -8.50 12.28
CA ALA A 94 5.33 -8.63 11.59
C ALA A 94 4.79 -7.31 10.98
N PHE A 95 5.37 -6.15 11.33
CA PHE A 95 5.15 -4.89 10.61
C PHE A 95 6.32 -4.63 9.66
N GLN A 96 7.55 -4.68 10.18
CA GLN A 96 8.75 -4.27 9.45
C GLN A 96 8.99 -5.08 8.17
N ILE A 97 8.90 -6.41 8.25
CA ILE A 97 9.17 -7.29 7.11
C ILE A 97 8.14 -7.09 5.98
N PRO A 98 6.82 -7.24 6.19
CA PRO A 98 5.85 -7.05 5.12
C PRO A 98 5.86 -5.62 4.58
N PHE A 99 6.07 -4.61 5.44
CA PHE A 99 6.18 -3.22 4.99
C PHE A 99 7.41 -2.99 4.11
N ALA A 100 8.59 -3.49 4.50
CA ALA A 100 9.80 -3.37 3.70
C ALA A 100 9.66 -4.07 2.34
N ILE A 101 9.09 -5.29 2.32
CA ILE A 101 8.84 -6.00 1.06
C ILE A 101 7.88 -5.20 0.19
N PHE A 102 6.79 -4.66 0.75
CA PHE A 102 5.86 -3.79 0.02
C PHE A 102 6.60 -2.61 -0.63
N ILE A 103 7.39 -1.86 0.12
CA ILE A 103 8.11 -0.68 -0.40
C ILE A 103 9.06 -1.08 -1.54
N ILE A 104 9.92 -2.07 -1.32
CA ILE A 104 10.95 -2.46 -2.31
C ILE A 104 10.29 -3.00 -3.58
N THR A 105 9.30 -3.88 -3.44
CA THR A 105 8.65 -4.51 -4.60
C THR A 105 7.77 -3.52 -5.36
N TYR A 106 7.08 -2.60 -4.67
CA TYR A 106 6.27 -1.59 -5.34
C TYR A 106 7.13 -0.55 -6.06
N LEU A 107 8.24 -0.10 -5.46
CA LEU A 107 9.20 0.78 -6.15
C LEU A 107 9.79 0.10 -7.40
N THR A 108 10.12 -1.20 -7.29
CA THR A 108 10.56 -1.99 -8.45
C THR A 108 9.47 -2.06 -9.52
N TYR A 109 8.21 -2.23 -9.13
CA TYR A 109 7.07 -2.22 -10.04
C TYR A 109 6.93 -0.88 -10.77
N ILE A 110 7.09 0.26 -10.07
CA ILE A 110 7.09 1.61 -10.66
C ILE A 110 8.21 1.74 -11.71
N ILE A 111 9.43 1.33 -11.38
CA ILE A 111 10.58 1.43 -12.30
C ILE A 111 10.35 0.62 -13.58
N ILE A 112 9.85 -0.62 -13.45
CA ILE A 112 9.52 -1.45 -14.63
C ILE A 112 8.47 -0.75 -15.49
N ASN A 113 7.43 -0.18 -14.86
CA ASN A 113 6.37 0.52 -15.57
C ASN A 113 6.88 1.78 -16.29
N ALA A 114 7.81 2.51 -15.68
CA ALA A 114 8.42 3.70 -16.27
C ALA A 114 9.23 3.34 -17.52
N ARG A 115 10.01 2.27 -17.45
CA ARG A 115 10.81 1.78 -18.59
C ARG A 115 9.94 1.34 -19.76
N GLU A 116 8.86 0.61 -19.50
CA GLU A 116 7.89 0.19 -20.53
C GLU A 116 7.20 1.39 -21.19
N ASN A 117 6.83 2.40 -20.39
CA ASN A 117 6.21 3.63 -20.90
C ASN A 117 7.17 4.40 -21.83
N ILE A 118 8.42 4.60 -21.41
CA ILE A 118 9.45 5.27 -22.23
C ILE A 118 9.71 4.49 -23.53
N ALA A 119 9.78 3.16 -23.47
CA ALA A 119 9.95 2.32 -24.66
C ALA A 119 8.77 2.46 -25.64
N SER A 120 7.55 2.58 -25.14
CA SER A 120 6.36 2.77 -25.98
C SER A 120 6.28 4.12 -26.67
N CYS A 121 6.92 5.18 -26.12
CA CYS A 121 7.00 6.49 -26.77
C CYS A 121 8.08 6.58 -27.86
N LYS A 122 8.96 5.58 -27.96
CA LYS A 122 10.06 5.53 -28.95
C LYS A 122 9.69 4.76 -30.23
N ASN A 123 8.63 3.97 -30.21
CA ASN A 123 8.09 3.23 -31.35
C ASN A 123 6.90 3.98 -31.96
#